data_AF-A0A2V5SLU6-F1
#
_entry.id   AF-A0A2V5SLU6-F1
#
_cell.length_a   1.000
_cell.length_b   1.000
_cell.length_c   1.000
_cell.angle_alpha   90.00
_cell.angle_beta   90.00
_cell.angle_gamma   90.00
#
_symmetry.space_group_name_H-M   'P 1'
#
loop_
_entity.id
_entity.type
_entity.pdbx_description
1 polymer ?
#
loop_
_entity_poly.entity_id
_entity_poly.type
_entity_poly.pdbx_seq_one_letter_code
_entity_poly.pdbx_strand_id
1 'polypeptide(L)'
;MLSQTPAALGYRMPAEWELHAATWLSWPRREGISFPESFDRVLPALRAMVEALIQSEQVCINVCNGAHEAEAGEVLRGLPMERITFYRVPTDEPWCRDHGPIFVTRDREAKSTTGRIRRGELAVVDWDYNAWGNKYPPFDLDEVVP
;
A
#
# COMPACT_ATOMS: atom_id res chain seq x y z
N MET A 1 -16.04 17.65 8.90
CA MET A 1 -14.71 17.43 9.49
C MET A 1 -14.87 16.72 10.82
N LEU A 2 -14.04 15.72 11.09
CA LEU A 2 -13.95 15.13 12.42
C LEU A 2 -13.41 16.20 13.39
N SER A 3 -14.01 16.34 14.57
CA SER A 3 -13.64 17.37 15.55
C SER A 3 -12.48 16.98 16.47
N GLN A 4 -12.01 15.72 16.38
CA GLN A 4 -10.99 15.16 17.25
C GLN A 4 -9.86 14.55 16.41
N THR A 5 -8.62 14.76 16.85
CA THR A 5 -7.44 14.14 16.23
C THR A 5 -7.35 12.65 16.56
N PRO A 6 -6.62 11.84 15.77
CA PRO A 6 -6.37 10.43 16.11
C PRO A 6 -5.81 10.25 17.53
N ALA A 7 -4.83 11.08 17.93
CA ALA A 7 -4.24 11.06 19.26
C ALA A 7 -5.27 11.34 20.38
N ALA A 8 -6.17 12.32 20.19
CA ALA A 8 -7.24 12.62 21.16
C ALA A 8 -8.26 11.46 21.29
N LEU A 9 -8.37 10.63 20.27
CA LEU A 9 -9.18 9.41 20.24
C LEU A 9 -8.43 8.15 20.72
N GLY A 10 -7.17 8.32 21.17
CA GLY A 10 -6.30 7.27 21.70
C GLY A 10 -5.52 6.47 20.64
N TYR A 11 -5.51 6.90 19.38
CA TYR A 11 -4.75 6.24 18.31
C TYR A 11 -3.28 6.68 18.27
N ARG A 12 -2.42 5.76 17.83
CA ARG A 12 -1.02 5.98 17.49
C ARG A 12 -0.68 5.28 16.18
N MET A 13 0.32 5.78 15.47
CA MET A 13 0.96 5.00 14.40
C MET A 13 1.86 3.95 15.06
N PRO A 14 1.69 2.65 14.78
CA PRO A 14 2.64 1.64 15.22
C PRO A 14 3.99 1.81 14.53
N ALA A 15 5.05 1.41 15.24
CA ALA A 15 6.37 1.39 14.64
C ALA A 15 6.45 0.30 13.57
N GLU A 16 7.25 0.52 12.53
CA GLU A 16 7.33 -0.39 11.37
C GLU A 16 7.94 -1.77 11.70
N TRP A 17 8.48 -1.96 12.91
CA TRP A 17 8.95 -3.27 13.41
C TRP A 17 7.91 -3.98 14.28
N GLU A 18 6.74 -3.38 14.53
CA GLU A 18 5.61 -4.08 15.14
C GLU A 18 4.98 -5.06 14.14
N LEU A 19 4.10 -5.96 14.63
CA LEU A 19 3.50 -6.98 13.77
C LEU A 19 2.59 -6.37 12.71
N HIS A 20 2.80 -6.76 11.45
CA HIS A 20 1.99 -6.36 10.32
C HIS A 20 1.04 -7.49 9.88
N ALA A 21 -0.10 -7.10 9.33
CA ALA A 21 -1.01 -8.04 8.65
C ALA A 21 -0.67 -8.18 7.16
N ALA A 22 -0.21 -7.10 6.53
CA ALA A 22 0.13 -7.04 5.13
C ALA A 22 1.02 -5.83 4.81
N THR A 23 1.79 -5.94 3.73
CA THR A 23 2.45 -4.81 3.06
C THR A 23 1.67 -4.42 1.80
N TRP A 24 1.48 -3.12 1.59
CA TRP A 24 0.79 -2.55 0.42
C TRP A 24 1.78 -1.99 -0.59
N LEU A 25 1.53 -2.27 -1.87
CA LEU A 25 2.28 -1.78 -3.02
C LEU A 25 1.31 -1.21 -4.06
N SER A 26 1.78 -0.27 -4.87
CA SER A 26 1.09 0.15 -6.08
C SER A 26 1.93 -0.28 -7.27
N TRP A 27 1.35 -1.06 -8.19
CA TRP A 27 2.11 -1.60 -9.31
C TRP A 27 2.40 -0.51 -10.35
N PRO A 28 3.62 -0.41 -10.90
CA PRO A 28 3.92 0.62 -11.88
C PRO A 28 3.16 0.40 -13.17
N ARG A 29 2.82 1.50 -13.84
CA ARG A 29 2.26 1.50 -15.19
C ARG A 29 3.35 1.73 -16.21
N ARG A 30 3.20 1.13 -17.39
CA ARG A 30 4.12 1.35 -18.52
C ARG A 30 4.10 2.78 -19.01
N GLU A 31 2.96 3.44 -18.93
CA GLU A 31 2.75 4.84 -19.31
C GLU A 31 3.09 5.83 -18.18
N GLY A 32 3.46 5.33 -16.99
CA GLY A 32 3.86 6.16 -15.85
C GLY A 32 5.24 6.81 -16.02
N ILE A 33 5.49 7.86 -15.25
CA ILE A 33 6.71 8.66 -15.36
C ILE A 33 7.84 8.19 -14.45
N SER A 34 7.60 7.23 -13.55
CA SER A 34 8.63 6.75 -12.62
C SER A 34 9.76 5.96 -13.30
N PHE A 35 9.45 5.24 -14.39
CA PHE A 35 10.40 4.34 -15.05
C PHE A 35 10.43 4.52 -16.57
N PRO A 36 10.66 5.75 -17.09
CA PRO A 36 10.69 6.01 -18.52
C PRO A 36 11.80 5.16 -19.16
N GLU A 37 11.45 4.46 -20.24
CA GLU A 37 12.35 3.58 -21.01
C GLU A 37 12.98 2.43 -20.19
N SER A 38 12.54 2.26 -18.94
CA SER A 38 13.17 1.37 -17.96
C SER A 38 12.17 0.43 -17.30
N PHE A 39 10.89 0.53 -17.66
CA PHE A 39 9.81 -0.29 -17.12
C PHE A 39 10.17 -1.78 -17.07
N ASP A 40 10.52 -2.39 -18.21
CA ASP A 40 10.83 -3.81 -18.26
C ASP A 40 12.12 -4.16 -17.48
N ARG A 41 13.02 -3.19 -17.28
CA ARG A 41 14.27 -3.37 -16.52
C ARG A 41 14.03 -3.37 -15.00
N VAL A 42 12.97 -2.74 -14.51
CA VAL A 42 12.67 -2.68 -13.06
C VAL A 42 11.81 -3.85 -12.58
N LEU A 43 11.07 -4.51 -13.48
CA LEU A 43 10.18 -5.63 -13.13
C LEU A 43 10.89 -6.77 -12.36
N PRO A 44 12.13 -7.18 -12.69
CA PRO A 44 12.83 -8.21 -11.91
C PRO A 44 13.10 -7.78 -10.46
N ALA A 45 13.39 -6.50 -10.21
CA ALA A 45 13.61 -5.97 -8.88
C ALA A 45 12.30 -5.92 -8.07
N LEU A 46 11.20 -5.51 -8.71
CA LEU A 46 9.87 -5.53 -8.09
C LEU A 46 9.41 -6.94 -7.77
N ARG A 47 9.65 -7.91 -8.66
CA ARG A 47 9.42 -9.33 -8.40
C ARG A 47 10.21 -9.80 -7.18
N ALA A 48 11.51 -9.50 -7.12
CA ALA A 48 12.36 -9.90 -5.99
C ALA A 48 11.90 -9.29 -4.66
N MET A 49 11.41 -8.04 -4.69
CA MET A 49 10.81 -7.40 -3.50
C MET A 49 9.54 -8.13 -3.04
N VAL A 50 8.62 -8.45 -3.96
CA VAL A 50 7.40 -9.21 -3.62
C VAL A 50 7.76 -10.60 -3.09
N GLU A 51 8.70 -11.30 -3.75
CA GLU A 51 9.18 -12.62 -3.32
C GLU A 51 9.79 -12.61 -1.91
N ALA A 52 10.49 -11.54 -1.53
CA ALA A 52 11.00 -11.36 -0.17
C ALA A 52 9.86 -11.10 0.84
N LEU A 53 8.92 -10.20 0.52
CA LEU A 53 7.82 -9.82 1.41
C LEU A 53 6.88 -10.99 1.74
N ILE A 54 6.55 -11.81 0.75
CA ILE A 54 5.62 -12.94 0.94
C ILE A 54 6.18 -14.04 1.85
N GLN A 55 7.46 -13.99 2.22
CA GLN A 55 8.04 -14.89 3.23
C GLN A 55 7.52 -14.59 4.64
N SER A 56 7.19 -13.32 4.95
CA SER A 56 6.78 -12.88 6.28
C SER A 56 5.32 -12.47 6.39
N GLU A 57 4.74 -11.85 5.35
CA GLU A 57 3.38 -11.28 5.43
C GLU A 57 2.57 -11.42 4.13
N GLN A 58 1.31 -10.96 4.14
CA GLN A 58 0.49 -10.84 2.92
C GLN A 58 0.99 -9.64 2.11
N VAL A 59 0.97 -9.72 0.79
CA VAL A 59 1.22 -8.58 -0.09
C VAL A 59 -0.08 -8.16 -0.78
N CYS A 60 -0.47 -6.91 -0.57
CA CYS A 60 -1.61 -6.27 -1.24
C CYS A 60 -1.08 -5.37 -2.36
N ILE A 61 -1.57 -5.52 -3.59
CA ILE A 61 -1.08 -4.76 -4.75
C ILE A 61 -2.24 -3.99 -5.39
N ASN A 62 -2.13 -2.67 -5.41
CA ASN A 62 -3.04 -1.80 -6.13
C ASN A 62 -2.76 -1.87 -7.64
N VAL A 63 -3.82 -2.08 -8.42
CA VAL A 63 -3.81 -2.16 -9.89
C VAL A 63 -4.95 -1.33 -10.46
N CYS A 64 -4.77 -0.77 -11.65
CA CYS A 64 -5.75 0.16 -12.23
C CYS A 64 -6.95 -0.54 -12.85
N ASN A 65 -6.76 -1.72 -13.41
CA ASN A 65 -7.77 -2.50 -14.11
C ASN A 65 -7.29 -3.95 -14.30
N GLY A 66 -8.11 -4.78 -14.94
CA GLY A 66 -7.80 -6.19 -15.15
C GLY A 66 -6.62 -6.45 -16.10
N ALA A 67 -6.31 -5.56 -17.03
CA ALA A 67 -5.13 -5.72 -17.90
C ALA A 67 -3.84 -5.44 -17.13
N HIS A 68 -3.84 -4.40 -16.29
CA HIS A 68 -2.74 -4.09 -15.38
C HIS A 68 -2.53 -5.21 -14.34
N GLU A 69 -3.62 -5.78 -13.80
CA GLU A 69 -3.59 -6.97 -12.94
C GLU A 69 -2.94 -8.17 -13.65
N ALA A 70 -3.30 -8.42 -14.91
CA ALA A 70 -2.74 -9.52 -15.70
C ALA A 70 -1.24 -9.34 -15.99
N GLU A 71 -0.78 -8.11 -16.28
CA GLU A 71 0.64 -7.82 -16.48
C GLU A 71 1.44 -8.07 -15.20
N ALA A 72 0.96 -7.57 -14.05
CA ALA A 72 1.57 -7.84 -12.74
C ALA A 72 1.58 -9.34 -12.42
N GLY A 73 0.46 -10.03 -12.69
CA GLY A 73 0.33 -11.47 -12.49
C GLY A 73 1.30 -12.29 -13.34
N GLU A 74 1.61 -11.86 -14.56
CA GLU A 74 2.62 -12.51 -15.40
C GLU A 74 4.02 -12.35 -14.82
N VAL A 75 4.38 -11.13 -14.39
CA VAL A 75 5.67 -10.85 -13.75
C VAL A 75 5.86 -11.66 -12.47
N LEU A 76 4.78 -11.87 -11.70
CA LEU A 76 4.79 -12.58 -10.42
C LEU A 76 4.50 -14.08 -10.57
N ARG A 77 4.33 -14.59 -11.79
CA ARG A 77 4.05 -16.00 -12.06
C ARG A 77 5.05 -16.92 -11.36
N GLY A 78 4.53 -17.96 -10.70
CA GLY A 78 5.32 -18.96 -9.97
C GLY A 78 5.61 -18.61 -8.51
N LEU A 79 5.27 -17.41 -8.06
CA LEU A 79 5.23 -17.10 -6.63
C LEU A 79 3.96 -17.68 -5.97
N PRO A 80 3.97 -17.94 -4.65
CA PRO A 80 2.78 -18.30 -3.86
C PRO A 80 1.65 -17.26 -3.96
N MET A 81 0.76 -17.41 -4.95
CA MET A 81 -0.29 -16.42 -5.24
C MET A 81 -1.32 -16.28 -4.12
N GLU A 82 -1.45 -17.27 -3.23
CA GLU A 82 -2.27 -17.17 -2.02
C GLU A 82 -1.76 -16.10 -1.03
N ARG A 83 -0.49 -15.70 -1.13
CA ARG A 83 0.15 -14.63 -0.34
C ARG A 83 0.04 -13.26 -1.00
N ILE A 84 -0.57 -13.17 -2.19
CA ILE A 84 -0.67 -11.95 -2.99
C ILE A 84 -2.15 -11.66 -3.25
N THR A 85 -2.58 -10.43 -3.03
CA THR A 85 -3.95 -10.00 -3.32
C THR A 85 -3.94 -8.72 -4.12
N PHE A 86 -4.61 -8.73 -5.27
CA PHE A 86 -4.77 -7.54 -6.10
C PHE A 86 -6.03 -6.77 -5.71
N TYR A 87 -5.91 -5.44 -5.63
CA TYR A 87 -7.00 -4.52 -5.39
C TYR A 87 -7.11 -3.54 -6.54
N ARG A 88 -8.33 -3.33 -7.05
CA ARG A 88 -8.59 -2.38 -8.13
C ARG A 88 -8.69 -0.96 -7.59
N VAL A 89 -7.55 -0.41 -7.24
CA VAL A 89 -7.35 0.98 -6.80
C VAL A 89 -6.42 1.62 -7.83
N PRO A 90 -6.95 2.40 -8.78
CA PRO A 90 -6.13 3.12 -9.75
C PRO A 90 -5.18 4.10 -9.05
N THR A 91 -3.94 4.16 -9.54
CA THR A 91 -2.86 5.02 -9.05
C THR A 91 -2.14 5.58 -10.25
N ASP A 92 -1.63 6.80 -10.14
CA ASP A 92 -0.81 7.44 -11.15
C ASP A 92 0.63 6.92 -11.15
N GLU A 93 1.23 6.81 -9.98
CA GLU A 93 2.60 6.35 -9.80
C GLU A 93 2.72 5.24 -8.73
N PRO A 94 3.78 4.41 -8.74
CA PRO A 94 3.88 3.23 -7.88
C PRO A 94 4.28 3.50 -6.42
N TRP A 95 4.22 4.75 -5.95
CA TRP A 95 4.82 5.17 -4.68
C TRP A 95 3.85 5.09 -3.50
N CYS A 96 3.31 3.89 -3.27
CA CYS A 96 2.31 3.62 -2.22
C CYS A 96 2.73 4.06 -0.80
N ARG A 97 4.04 4.23 -0.54
CA ARG A 97 4.55 4.77 0.71
C ARG A 97 4.12 6.23 0.94
N ASP A 98 4.05 7.01 -0.14
CA ASP A 98 3.88 8.46 -0.07
C ASP A 98 2.42 8.88 -0.26
N HIS A 99 1.69 8.17 -1.13
CA HIS A 99 0.27 8.43 -1.39
C HIS A 99 -0.68 7.49 -0.64
N GLY A 100 -0.18 6.40 -0.07
CA GLY A 100 -1.00 5.43 0.65
C GLY A 100 -1.32 5.88 2.08
N PRO A 101 -2.25 5.17 2.75
CA PRO A 101 -2.68 5.52 4.09
C PRO A 101 -1.60 5.28 5.12
N ILE A 102 -1.65 6.06 6.19
CA ILE A 102 -0.95 5.73 7.43
C ILE A 102 -1.92 5.02 8.37
N PHE A 103 -1.73 3.71 8.55
CA PHE A 103 -2.49 2.94 9.53
C PHE A 103 -2.18 3.41 10.96
N VAL A 104 -3.23 3.62 11.75
CA VAL A 104 -3.14 3.94 13.17
C VAL A 104 -3.97 2.97 14.00
N THR A 105 -3.45 2.61 15.16
CA THR A 105 -4.07 1.64 16.06
C THR A 105 -4.33 2.25 17.43
N ARG A 106 -5.34 1.75 18.14
CA ARG A 106 -5.54 2.02 19.57
C ARG A 106 -5.90 0.74 20.30
N ASP A 107 -5.29 0.53 21.45
CA ASP A 107 -5.66 -0.57 22.33
C ASP A 107 -6.80 -0.08 23.24
N ARG A 108 -7.98 -0.70 23.16
CA ARG A 108 -9.09 -0.34 24.05
C ARG A 108 -9.08 -1.11 25.37
N GLU A 109 -8.40 -2.25 25.46
CA GLU A 109 -8.21 -3.03 26.70
C GLU A 109 -6.88 -3.80 26.67
N ALA A 110 -6.39 -4.22 27.85
CA ALA A 110 -5.14 -4.95 28.04
C ALA A 110 -5.00 -6.11 27.03
N LYS A 111 -4.04 -5.95 26.11
CA LYS A 111 -3.46 -6.93 25.18
C LYS A 111 -4.33 -8.15 24.94
N SER A 112 -5.12 -8.11 23.87
CA SER A 112 -5.61 -9.32 23.21
C SER A 112 -4.48 -10.34 23.15
N THR A 113 -4.59 -11.44 23.90
CA THR A 113 -3.60 -12.53 23.93
C THR A 113 -3.39 -13.20 22.57
N THR A 114 -4.21 -12.82 21.58
CA THR A 114 -4.18 -13.32 20.21
C THR A 114 -3.45 -12.40 19.23
N GLY A 115 -3.08 -11.18 19.63
CA GLY A 115 -2.43 -10.19 18.75
C GLY A 115 -3.33 -9.62 17.64
N ARG A 116 -4.64 -9.92 17.63
CA ARG A 116 -5.59 -9.45 16.60
C ARG A 116 -6.16 -8.08 16.96
N ILE A 117 -6.13 -7.15 16.00
CA ILE A 117 -6.76 -5.82 16.09
C ILE A 117 -8.28 -5.96 15.91
N ARG A 118 -9.08 -5.40 16.82
CA ARG A 118 -10.56 -5.45 16.75
C ARG A 118 -11.11 -4.34 15.85
N ARG A 119 -12.36 -4.51 15.39
CA ARG A 119 -13.09 -3.45 14.67
C ARG A 119 -13.20 -2.20 15.56
N GLY A 120 -12.80 -1.05 15.02
CA GLY A 120 -12.76 0.22 15.77
C GLY A 120 -11.45 0.46 16.55
N GLU A 121 -10.49 -0.46 16.46
CA GLU A 121 -9.11 -0.31 16.94
C GLU A 121 -8.11 -0.04 15.81
N LEU A 122 -8.46 -0.30 14.56
CA LEU A 122 -7.73 0.12 13.36
C LEU A 122 -8.45 1.32 12.71
N ALA A 123 -7.68 2.33 12.32
CA ALA A 123 -8.10 3.40 11.44
C ALA A 123 -6.95 3.75 10.47
N VAL A 124 -7.24 4.59 9.50
CA VAL A 124 -6.24 5.19 8.61
C VAL A 124 -6.23 6.70 8.81
N VAL A 125 -5.06 7.29 8.62
CA VAL A 125 -4.91 8.71 8.35
C VAL A 125 -4.61 8.83 6.87
N ASP A 126 -5.53 9.50 6.18
CA ASP A 126 -5.47 9.86 4.77
C ASP A 126 -4.96 11.31 4.69
N TRP A 127 -3.84 11.51 4.00
CA TRP A 127 -3.16 12.80 3.90
C TRP A 127 -3.27 13.29 2.47
N ASP A 128 -3.59 14.58 2.30
CA ASP A 128 -3.50 15.23 0.99
C ASP A 128 -2.08 15.05 0.40
N TYR A 129 -2.03 14.36 -0.72
CA TYR A 129 -0.91 14.11 -1.60
C TYR A 129 -0.94 15.03 -2.82
N ASN A 130 0.23 15.51 -3.23
CA ASN A 130 0.35 16.45 -4.33
C ASN A 130 1.56 16.20 -5.23
N ALA A 131 2.01 14.95 -5.34
CA ALA A 131 3.23 14.58 -6.08
C ALA A 131 4.45 15.43 -5.66
N TRP A 132 4.77 15.38 -4.36
CA TRP A 132 5.95 16.00 -3.74
C TRP A 132 6.12 17.49 -4.08
N GLY A 133 5.07 18.27 -3.84
CA GLY A 133 5.08 19.73 -4.04
C GLY A 133 4.60 20.16 -5.43
N ASN A 134 3.62 19.47 -5.99
CA ASN A 134 3.07 19.66 -7.34
C ASN A 134 4.12 19.47 -8.45
N LYS A 135 5.15 18.65 -8.18
CA LYS A 135 6.29 18.50 -9.09
C LYS A 135 5.94 17.64 -10.30
N TYR A 136 5.04 16.66 -10.14
CA TYR A 136 4.74 15.69 -11.18
C TYR A 136 3.22 15.45 -11.35
N PRO A 137 2.49 16.38 -11.98
CA PRO A 137 1.10 16.13 -12.40
C PRO A 137 1.04 15.21 -13.65
N PRO A 138 -0.08 14.49 -13.86
CA PRO A 138 -1.23 14.35 -12.97
C PRO A 138 -0.94 13.45 -11.76
N PHE A 139 -1.66 13.67 -10.66
CA PHE A 139 -1.59 12.85 -9.44
C PHE A 139 -2.98 12.62 -8.82
N ASP A 140 -4.04 12.92 -9.57
CA ASP A 140 -5.42 12.89 -9.07
C ASP A 140 -5.83 11.48 -8.64
N LEU A 141 -5.24 10.43 -9.21
CA LEU A 141 -5.50 9.04 -8.79
C LEU A 141 -4.71 8.64 -7.55
N ASP A 142 -3.49 9.18 -7.38
CA ASP A 142 -2.69 8.95 -6.17
C ASP A 142 -3.35 9.61 -4.96
N GLU A 143 -3.92 10.82 -5.15
CA GLU A 143 -4.58 11.59 -4.09
C GLU A 143 -5.83 10.94 -3.50
N VAL A 144 -6.48 10.05 -4.24
CA VAL A 144 -7.73 9.40 -3.79
C VAL A 144 -7.51 7.98 -3.28
N VAL A 145 -6.25 7.57 -3.10
CA VAL A 145 -5.93 6.30 -2.44
C VAL A 145 -6.20 6.44 -0.94
N PRO A 146 -7.12 5.64 -0.35
CA PRO A 146 -7.56 5.82 1.03
C PRO A 146 -6.53 5.45 2.08
#